data_AF-L8PGQ8-F1
#
_entry.id   AF-L8PGQ8-F1
#
_cell.length_a   1.000
_cell.length_b   1.000
_cell.length_c   1.000
_cell.angle_alpha   90.00
_cell.angle_beta   90.00
_cell.angle_gamma   90.00
#
_symmetry.space_group_name_H-M   'P 1'
#
loop_
_entity.id
_entity.type
_entity.pdbx_description
1 polymer ?
#
loop_
_entity_poly.entity_id
_entity_poly.type
_entity_poly.pdbx_seq_one_letter_code
_entity_poly.pdbx_strand_id
1 'polypeptide(L)' 'MGQTVVMVTHDPMAAAYADRVLFLADGRLVDEMYGPTAETVLDFMKQFDGQARTS' A
#
# COMPACT_ATOMS: atom_id res chain seq x y z
N MET A 1 -14.96 -19.40 -12.70
CA MET A 1 -13.74 -19.30 -11.88
C MET A 1 -13.48 -17.82 -11.64
N GLY A 2 -13.20 -17.44 -10.40
CA GLY A 2 -12.97 -16.04 -10.02
C GLY A 2 -12.75 -15.99 -8.51
N GLN A 3 -11.51 -16.16 -8.09
CA GLN A 3 -11.13 -16.07 -6.69
C GLN A 3 -10.51 -14.70 -6.46
N THR A 4 -11.01 -13.95 -5.49
CA THR A 4 -10.37 -12.73 -5.01
C THR A 4 -9.24 -13.11 -4.08
N VAL A 5 -8.05 -12.55 -4.32
CA VAL A 5 -6.89 -12.69 -3.44
C VAL A 5 -6.65 -11.37 -2.73
N VAL A 6 -6.47 -11.45 -1.42
CA VAL A 6 -6.02 -10.34 -0.60
C VAL A 6 -4.68 -10.77 0.01
N MET A 7 -3.68 -9.92 -0.13
CA MET A 7 -2.38 -10.08 0.53
C MET A 7 -2.06 -8.84 1.34
N VAL A 8 -1.25 -9.03 2.38
CA VAL A 8 -0.73 -7.94 3.21
C VAL A 8 0.78 -8.00 3.12
N THR A 9 1.41 -6.90 2.73
CA THR A 9 2.85 -6.82 2.56
C THR A 9 3.34 -5.42 2.88
N HIS A 10 4.57 -5.34 3.37
CA HIS A 10 5.32 -4.09 3.47
C HIS A 10 6.33 -3.93 2.31
N ASP A 11 6.40 -4.91 1.41
CA ASP A 11 7.28 -4.87 0.23
C ASP A 11 6.54 -4.21 -0.96
N PRO A 12 7.04 -3.05 -1.46
CA PRO A 12 6.43 -2.38 -2.60
C PRO A 12 6.49 -3.20 -3.90
N MET A 13 7.48 -4.09 -4.06
CA MET A 13 7.57 -4.96 -5.23
C MET A 13 6.43 -5.99 -5.26
N ALA A 14 6.10 -6.57 -4.12
CA ALA A 14 4.97 -7.48 -4.00
C ALA A 14 3.62 -6.75 -4.22
N ALA A 15 3.47 -5.54 -3.66
CA ALA A 15 2.25 -4.74 -3.81
C ALA A 15 1.98 -4.33 -5.27
N ALA A 16 3.03 -4.11 -6.06
CA ALA A 16 2.93 -3.75 -7.48
C ALA A 16 2.30 -4.86 -8.36
N TYR A 17 2.18 -6.09 -7.87
CA TYR A 17 1.47 -7.16 -8.57
C TYR A 17 -0.05 -7.10 -8.40
N ALA A 18 -0.56 -6.30 -7.45
CA ALA A 18 -1.99 -6.17 -7.22
C ALA A 18 -2.64 -5.22 -8.24
N ASP A 19 -3.93 -5.44 -8.52
CA ASP A 19 -4.73 -4.48 -9.28
C ASP A 19 -4.97 -3.18 -8.49
N ARG A 20 -5.05 -3.30 -7.15
CA ARG A 20 -5.31 -2.21 -6.19
C ARG A 20 -4.54 -2.44 -4.90
N VAL A 21 -3.97 -1.38 -4.35
CA VAL A 21 -3.35 -1.33 -3.01
C VAL A 21 -4.21 -0.47 -2.09
N LEU A 22 -4.43 -0.94 -0.86
CA LEU A 22 -5.07 -0.21 0.22
C LEU A 22 -4.02 0.12 1.27
N PHE A 23 -3.90 1.40 1.63
CA PHE A 23 -2.96 1.83 2.65
C PHE A 23 -3.68 2.00 3.99
N LEU A 24 -3.18 1.31 5.01
CA LEU A 24 -3.74 1.34 6.36
C LEU A 24 -2.74 2.00 7.31
N ALA A 25 -3.23 2.92 8.14
CA ALA A 25 -2.50 3.48 9.28
C ALA A 25 -3.44 3.58 10.49
N ASP A 26 -2.97 3.18 11.66
CA ASP A 26 -3.74 3.20 12.93
C ASP A 26 -5.15 2.57 12.82
N GLY A 27 -5.25 1.46 12.09
CA GLY A 27 -6.51 0.75 11.87
C GLY A 27 -7.50 1.46 10.94
N ARG A 28 -7.07 2.51 10.23
CA ARG A 28 -7.89 3.29 9.29
C ARG A 28 -7.34 3.19 7.87
N LEU A 29 -8.24 3.18 6.89
CA LEU A 29 -7.87 3.35 5.48
C LEU A 29 -7.50 4.81 5.27
N VAL A 30 -6.24 5.06 4.91
CA VAL A 30 -5.71 6.40 4.71
C VAL A 30 -5.59 6.76 3.23
N ASP A 31 -5.40 5.77 2.36
CA ASP A 31 -5.41 5.98 0.91
C ASP A 31 -5.63 4.66 0.14
N GLU A 32 -5.84 4.78 -1.16
CA GLU A 32 -5.90 3.68 -2.12
C GLU A 32 -5.21 4.02 -3.44
N MET A 33 -4.66 3.00 -4.10
CA MET A 33 -3.96 3.14 -5.38
C MET A 33 -4.39 2.06 -6.36
N TYR A 34 -4.70 2.46 -7.58
CA TYR A 34 -5.05 1.58 -8.70
C TYR A 34 -3.89 1.52 -9.70
N GLY A 35 -3.62 0.33 -10.25
CA GLY A 35 -2.47 0.13 -11.15
C GLY A 35 -1.14 0.50 -10.49
N PRO A 36 -0.83 -0.03 -9.29
CA PRO A 36 0.36 0.32 -8.53
C PRO A 36 1.65 -0.03 -9.28
N THR A 37 2.65 0.82 -9.17
CA THR A 37 4.05 0.46 -9.47
C THR A 37 4.85 0.41 -8.17
N ALA A 38 5.92 -0.38 -8.14
CA ALA A 38 6.77 -0.46 -6.96
C ALA A 38 7.32 0.91 -6.53
N GLU A 39 7.61 1.79 -7.50
CA GLU A 39 8.05 3.17 -7.23
C GLU A 39 6.95 3.98 -6.54
N THR A 40 5.73 3.99 -7.07
CA THR A 40 4.61 4.73 -6.48
C THR A 40 4.23 4.24 -5.08
N VAL A 41 4.27 2.92 -4.85
CA VAL A 41 4.00 2.34 -3.53
C VAL A 41 5.11 2.71 -2.54
N LEU A 42 6.37 2.61 -2.95
CA LEU A 42 7.51 2.98 -2.11
C LEU A 42 7.47 4.46 -1.73
N ASP A 43 7.13 5.34 -2.67
CA ASP A 43 7.05 6.77 -2.42
C ASP A 43 5.92 7.12 -1.45
N PHE A 44 4.77 6.44 -1.55
CA PHE A 44 3.71 6.56 -0.55
C PHE A 44 4.19 6.12 0.85
N MET A 45 4.84 4.96 0.94
CA MET A 45 5.35 4.44 2.21
C MET A 45 6.34 5.40 2.89
N LYS A 46 7.26 6.01 2.12
CA LYS A 46 8.20 7.01 2.64
C LYS A 46 7.50 8.24 3.22
N GLN A 47 6.43 8.71 2.58
CA GLN A 47 5.67 9.87 3.05
C GLN A 47 4.95 9.59 4.37
N PHE A 48 4.38 8.39 4.53
CA PHE A 48 3.65 8.01 5.73
C PHE A 48 4.55 7.62 6.91
N ASP A 49 5.71 7.00 6.67
CA ASP A 49 6.72 6.73 7.72
C ASP A 49 7.23 8.03 8.38
N GLY A 50 7.30 9.12 7.62
CA GLY A 50 7.67 10.44 8.14
C GLY A 50 6.60 11.06 9.05
N GLN A 51 5.32 10.83 8.75
CA GLN A 51 4.20 11.34 9.56
C GLN A 51 4.01 10.53 10.85
N ALA A 52 4.16 9.20 10.82
CA ALA A 52 4.02 8.34 12.00
C ALA A 52 5.03 8.63 13.12
N ARG A 53 6.19 9.21 12.81
CA ARG A 53 7.24 9.57 13.79
C ARG A 53 7.03 10.90 14.49
N THR A 54 6.05 11.70 14.06
CA THR A 54 5.82 13.06 14.59
C THR A 54 4.54 13.19 15.42
N SER A 55 3.84 12.07 15.67
CA SER A 55 2.66 12.02 16.54
C SER A 55 2.93 11.41 17.91
#